data_AF-A0A451AJN2-F1
#
_entry.id   AF-A0A451AJN2-F1
#
_cell.length_a   1.000
_cell.length_b   1.000
_cell.length_c   1.000
_cell.angle_alpha   90.00
_cell.angle_beta   90.00
_cell.angle_gamma   90.00
#
_symmetry.space_group_name_H-M   'P 1'
#
loop_
_entity.id
_entity.type
_entity.pdbx_description
1 polymer ?
#
loop_
_entity_poly.entity_id
_entity_poly.type
_entity_poly.pdbx_seq_one_letter_code
_entity_poly.pdbx_strand_id
1 'polypeptide(L)'
;MKLPYGISDFETIITEQHHYVDRTDHIPLLEEAGKQLLFLRPRRFGKSLLLSMLENYYDINKADRFEALFGELAIGKAPTEEHNRYLVMKWDFSGVSASGDAE
;
A
#
# COMPACT_ATOMS: atom_id res chain seq x y z
N MET A 1 -10.80 20.59 -1.76
CA MET A 1 -9.74 19.55 -1.76
C MET A 1 -9.63 18.99 -0.34
N LYS A 2 -9.95 17.71 -0.12
CA LYS A 2 -9.88 17.07 1.21
C LYS A 2 -8.48 16.48 1.40
N LEU A 3 -7.65 17.13 2.21
CA LEU A 3 -6.27 16.68 2.44
C LEU A 3 -6.26 15.50 3.43
N PRO A 4 -5.57 14.38 3.14
CA PRO A 4 -5.53 13.20 4.02
C PRO A 4 -4.53 13.38 5.18
N TYR A 5 -4.77 14.35 6.05
CA TYR A 5 -3.85 14.65 7.14
C TYR A 5 -3.85 13.54 8.20
N GLY A 6 -2.72 12.82 8.31
CA GLY A 6 -2.57 11.71 9.26
C GLY A 6 -3.21 10.39 8.82
N ILE A 7 -3.84 10.35 7.65
CA ILE A 7 -4.43 9.14 7.08
C ILE A 7 -3.37 8.44 6.23
N SER A 8 -3.07 7.18 6.54
CA SER A 8 -2.14 6.34 5.77
C SER A 8 -2.81 5.10 5.18
N ASP A 9 -4.14 5.01 5.30
CA ASP A 9 -4.92 3.94 4.71
C ASP A 9 -5.32 4.33 3.28
N PHE A 10 -4.81 3.59 2.30
CA PHE A 10 -5.01 3.85 0.88
C PHE A 10 -6.48 3.72 0.48
N GLU A 11 -7.14 2.67 0.96
CA GLU A 11 -8.56 2.42 0.68
C GLU A 11 -9.45 3.58 1.13
N THR A 12 -9.24 4.07 2.36
CA THR A 12 -9.95 5.24 2.91
C THR A 12 -9.68 6.49 2.08
N ILE A 13 -8.44 6.69 1.62
CA ILE A 13 -8.08 7.84 0.79
C ILE A 13 -8.84 7.84 -0.53
N ILE A 14 -8.92 6.70 -1.22
CA ILE A 14 -9.62 6.59 -2.50
C ILE A 14 -11.14 6.66 -2.31
N THR A 15 -11.70 5.85 -1.40
CA THR A 15 -13.16 5.75 -1.20
C THR A 15 -13.78 7.02 -0.63
N GLU A 16 -13.09 7.73 0.26
CA GLU A 16 -13.56 9.00 0.80
C GLU A 16 -13.13 10.23 -0.02
N GLN A 17 -12.60 10.02 -1.23
CA GLN A 17 -12.23 11.08 -2.18
C GLN A 17 -11.27 12.12 -1.58
N HIS A 18 -10.27 11.65 -0.82
CA HIS A 18 -9.16 12.49 -0.40
C HIS A 18 -8.24 12.81 -1.58
N HIS A 19 -7.48 13.88 -1.45
CA HIS A 19 -6.44 14.20 -2.41
C HIS A 19 -5.35 13.12 -2.39
N TYR A 20 -5.25 12.36 -3.47
CA TYR A 20 -4.23 11.35 -3.72
C TYR A 20 -3.43 11.74 -4.96
N VAL A 21 -2.10 11.69 -4.85
CA VAL A 21 -1.20 11.89 -5.99
C VAL A 21 -0.81 10.51 -6.50
N ASP A 22 -1.34 10.16 -7.67
CA ASP A 22 -1.11 8.85 -8.26
C ASP A 22 0.35 8.67 -8.68
N ARG A 23 0.94 7.57 -8.20
CA ARG A 23 2.29 7.06 -8.51
C ARG A 23 2.28 5.53 -8.63
N THR A 24 1.12 4.97 -8.93
CA THR A 24 0.93 3.51 -9.02
C THR A 24 1.61 2.92 -10.26
N ASP A 25 1.97 3.76 -11.23
CA ASP A 25 2.81 3.42 -12.39
C ASP A 25 4.21 2.90 -12.02
N HIS A 26 4.66 3.12 -10.79
CA HIS A 26 5.93 2.57 -10.29
C HIS A 26 5.83 1.13 -9.76
N ILE A 27 4.65 0.51 -9.69
CA ILE A 27 4.49 -0.87 -9.22
C ILE A 27 5.34 -1.88 -10.03
N PRO A 28 5.33 -1.87 -11.37
CA PRO A 28 6.18 -2.77 -12.16
C PRO A 28 7.67 -2.60 -11.85
N LEU A 29 8.13 -1.36 -11.65
CA LEU A 29 9.51 -1.09 -11.26
C LEU A 29 9.85 -1.67 -9.87
N LEU A 30 8.90 -1.66 -8.94
CA LEU A 30 9.08 -2.31 -7.63
C LEU A 30 9.19 -3.83 -7.76
N GLU A 31 8.36 -4.44 -8.61
CA GLU A 31 8.41 -5.89 -8.88
C GLU A 31 9.77 -6.30 -9.47
N GLU A 32 10.35 -5.47 -10.35
CA GLU A 32 11.67 -5.69 -10.94
C GLU A 32 12.84 -5.41 -9.98
N ALA A 33 12.67 -4.53 -8.99
CA ALA A 33 13.74 -4.07 -8.11
C ALA A 33 14.31 -5.18 -7.20
N GLY A 34 13.54 -6.24 -6.93
CA GLY A 34 14.03 -7.43 -6.25
C GLY A 34 12.99 -8.12 -5.37
N LYS A 35 13.32 -9.35 -4.94
CA LYS A 35 12.43 -10.21 -4.14
C LYS A 35 12.14 -9.70 -2.73
N GLN A 36 13.04 -8.88 -2.19
CA GLN A 36 12.91 -8.31 -0.85
C GLN A 36 13.25 -6.82 -0.92
N LEU A 37 12.26 -5.97 -0.65
CA LEU A 37 12.40 -4.53 -0.65
C LEU A 37 12.38 -4.00 0.77
N LEU A 38 13.38 -3.18 1.12
CA LEU A 38 13.46 -2.52 2.42
C LEU A 38 13.40 -1.00 2.24
N PHE A 39 12.29 -0.40 2.67
CA PHE A 39 12.10 1.05 2.60
C PHE A 39 12.65 1.73 3.85
N LEU A 40 13.91 2.17 3.80
CA LEU A 40 14.54 2.93 4.87
C LEU A 40 14.09 4.42 4.85
N ARG A 41 14.71 5.26 5.69
CA ARG A 41 14.48 6.73 5.85
C ARG A 41 14.12 7.51 4.56
N PRO A 42 13.45 8.69 4.63
CA PRO A 42 13.18 9.52 5.82
C PRO A 42 11.78 9.36 6.44
N ARG A 43 11.58 9.96 7.62
CA ARG A 43 10.30 9.98 8.36
C ARG A 43 9.25 10.77 7.59
N ARG A 44 7.97 10.37 7.68
CA ARG A 44 6.82 11.00 6.95
C ARG A 44 6.93 10.97 5.42
N PHE A 45 7.73 10.06 4.87
CA PHE A 45 7.89 9.90 3.42
C PHE A 45 6.74 9.13 2.74
N GLY A 46 5.67 8.80 3.46
CA GLY A 46 4.53 8.06 2.88
C GLY A 46 4.72 6.55 2.74
N LYS A 47 5.73 5.95 3.41
CA LYS A 47 5.94 4.49 3.39
C LYS A 47 4.72 3.69 3.85
N SER A 48 4.05 4.13 4.92
CA SER A 48 2.84 3.46 5.42
C SER A 48 1.71 3.48 4.38
N LEU A 49 1.54 4.60 3.68
CA LEU A 49 0.59 4.73 2.58
C LEU A 49 0.96 3.81 1.41
N LEU A 50 2.23 3.75 1.04
CA LEU A 50 2.72 2.85 0.00
C LEU A 50 2.44 1.38 0.35
N LEU A 51 2.74 0.96 1.58
CA LEU A 51 2.48 -0.42 2.03
C LEU A 51 0.98 -0.74 2.04
N SER A 52 0.13 0.19 2.49
CA SER A 52 -1.33 0.02 2.41
C SER A 52 -1.83 -0.06 0.97
N MET A 53 -1.25 0.71 0.05
CA MET A 53 -1.57 0.63 -1.38
C MET A 53 -1.18 -0.74 -1.96
N LEU A 54 0.04 -1.21 -1.71
CA LEU A 54 0.51 -2.52 -2.19
C LEU A 54 -0.29 -3.68 -1.57
N GLU A 55 -0.66 -3.58 -0.29
CA GLU A 55 -1.58 -4.51 0.37
C GLU A 55 -2.90 -4.61 -0.40
N ASN A 56 -3.53 -3.47 -0.74
CA ASN A 56 -4.77 -3.47 -1.52
C ASN A 56 -4.59 -3.97 -2.96
N TYR A 57 -3.41 -3.77 -3.55
CA TYR A 57 -3.13 -4.17 -4.93
C TYR A 57 -2.88 -5.67 -5.07
N TYR A 58 -2.14 -6.28 -4.16
CA TYR A 58 -1.71 -7.68 -4.26
C TYR A 58 -2.64 -8.67 -3.56
N ASP A 59 -3.43 -8.26 -2.57
CA ASP A 59 -4.23 -9.17 -1.75
C ASP A 59 -5.43 -9.74 -2.53
N ILE A 60 -5.56 -11.07 -2.53
CA ILE A 60 -6.68 -11.81 -3.12
C ILE A 60 -8.01 -11.46 -2.46
N ASN A 61 -8.00 -11.09 -1.17
CA ASN A 61 -9.21 -10.66 -0.45
C ASN A 61 -9.74 -9.29 -0.93
N LYS A 62 -9.01 -8.60 -1.81
CA LYS A 62 -9.37 -7.30 -2.38
C LYS A 62 -9.72 -7.37 -3.87
N ALA A 63 -9.71 -8.56 -4.47
CA ALA A 63 -9.93 -8.76 -5.89
C ALA A 63 -11.27 -8.20 -6.40
N ASP A 64 -12.34 -8.34 -5.60
CA ASP A 64 -13.68 -7.83 -5.89
C ASP A 64 -13.76 -6.30 -5.90
N ARG A 65 -12.77 -5.63 -5.30
CA ARG A 65 -12.70 -4.18 -5.16
C ARG A 65 -11.65 -3.53 -6.04
N PHE A 66 -10.98 -4.30 -6.89
CA PHE A 66 -9.90 -3.80 -7.74
C PHE A 66 -10.33 -2.57 -8.54
N GLU A 67 -11.46 -2.64 -9.24
CA GLU A 67 -11.93 -1.52 -10.07
C GLU A 67 -12.29 -0.29 -9.24
N ALA A 68 -12.89 -0.49 -8.07
CA ALA A 68 -13.25 0.62 -7.19
C ALA A 68 -12.03 1.34 -6.60
N LEU A 69 -10.90 0.64 -6.42
CA LEU A 69 -9.69 1.18 -5.81
C LEU A 69 -8.66 1.67 -6.83
N PHE A 70 -8.55 1.00 -7.97
CA PHE A 70 -7.48 1.23 -8.93
C PHE A 70 -7.97 1.62 -10.32
N GLY A 71 -9.24 1.42 -10.69
CA GLY A 71 -9.71 1.58 -12.08
C GLY A 71 -9.40 2.95 -12.71
N GLU A 72 -9.42 4.01 -11.92
CA GLU A 72 -9.08 5.38 -12.37
C GLU A 72 -7.58 5.69 -12.34
N LEU A 73 -6.79 4.90 -11.61
CA LEU A 73 -5.35 5.06 -11.41
C LEU A 73 -4.54 4.46 -12.57
N ALA A 74 -3.27 4.86 -12.67
CA ALA A 74 -2.37 4.40 -13.72
C ALA A 74 -2.24 2.87 -13.75
N ILE A 75 -2.07 2.23 -12.60
CA ILE A 75 -1.93 0.76 -12.54
C ILE A 75 -3.25 0.01 -12.80
N GLY A 76 -4.42 0.61 -12.54
CA GLY A 76 -5.69 -0.05 -12.86
C GLY A 76 -5.94 -0.13 -14.35
N LYS A 77 -5.42 0.83 -15.11
CA LYS A 77 -5.50 0.84 -16.59
C LYS A 77 -4.53 -0.15 -17.24
N ALA A 78 -3.48 -0.55 -16.54
CA ALA A 78 -2.46 -1.47 -17.00
C ALA A 78 -1.93 -2.33 -15.84
N PRO A 79 -2.74 -3.27 -15.30
CA PRO A 79 -2.34 -4.10 -14.17
C PRO A 79 -1.20 -5.06 -14.56
N THR A 80 -0.35 -5.39 -13.59
CA THR A 80 0.65 -6.46 -13.71
C THR A 80 -0.02 -7.81 -13.51
N GLU A 81 0.65 -8.91 -13.89
CA GLU A 81 0.15 -10.27 -13.68
C GLU A 81 -0.01 -10.66 -12.19
N GLU A 82 0.49 -9.81 -11.30
CA GLU A 82 0.58 -10.03 -9.87
C GLU A 82 -0.59 -9.40 -9.09
N HIS A 83 -1.46 -8.64 -9.77
CA HIS A 83 -2.60 -7.99 -9.12
C HIS A 83 -3.55 -9.02 -8.47
N ASN A 84 -3.92 -8.78 -7.21
CA ASN A 84 -4.81 -9.59 -6.38
C ASN A 84 -4.54 -11.11 -6.40
N ARG A 85 -3.27 -11.52 -6.54
CA ARG A 85 -2.88 -12.92 -6.67
C ARG A 85 -2.41 -13.57 -5.36
N TYR A 86 -2.17 -12.76 -4.33
CA TYR A 86 -1.47 -13.19 -3.12
C TYR A 86 -2.34 -13.12 -1.88
N LEU A 87 -2.08 -13.98 -0.90
CA LEU A 87 -2.53 -13.74 0.47
C LEU A 87 -1.51 -12.82 1.15
N VAL A 88 -1.89 -11.56 1.38
CA VAL A 88 -0.99 -10.58 2.00
C VAL A 88 -1.15 -10.63 3.53
N MET A 89 -0.01 -10.77 4.22
CA MET A 89 0.03 -10.70 5.69
C MET A 89 0.69 -9.40 6.13
N LYS A 90 -0.03 -8.60 6.91
CA LYS A 90 0.46 -7.35 7.49
C LYS A 90 0.88 -7.58 8.93
N TRP A 91 2.13 -7.23 9.22
CA TRP A 91 2.70 -7.31 10.56
C TRP A 91 3.03 -5.90 11.05
N ASP A 92 2.45 -5.52 12.19
CA ASP A 92 2.76 -4.25 12.85
C ASP A 92 3.43 -4.52 14.20
N PHE A 93 4.68 -4.13 14.30
CA PHE A 93 5.49 -4.26 15.52
C PHE A 93 5.68 -2.93 16.25
N SER A 94 4.97 -1.85 15.84
CA SER A 94 5.14 -0.52 16.43
C SER A 94 4.74 -0.46 17.91
N GLY A 95 3.85 -1.35 18.36
CA GLY A 95 3.44 -1.49 19.76
C GLY A 95 4.23 -2.54 20.54
N VAL A 96 5.18 -3.25 19.93
CA VAL A 96 5.92 -4.32 20.59
C VAL A 96 7.19 -3.75 21.22
N SER A 97 7.34 -3.95 22.53
CA SER A 97 8.56 -3.59 23.25
C SER A 97 9.75 -4.40 22.74
N ALA A 98 10.87 -3.72 22.45
CA ALA A 98 12.11 -4.39 22.06
C ALA A 98 12.82 -5.05 23.25
N SER A 99 12.55 -4.58 24.47
CA SER A 99 12.91 -5.29 25.69
C SER A 99 11.84 -6.34 25.96
N GLY A 100 12.20 -7.61 25.91
CA GLY A 100 11.33 -8.69 26.40
C GLY A 100 10.96 -8.45 27.86
N ASP A 101 9.80 -8.96 28.29
CA ASP A 101 9.39 -8.86 29.69
C ASP A 101 10.50 -9.43 30.57
N ALA A 102 11.10 -8.57 31.39
CA ALA A 102 11.98 -9.03 32.44
C ALA A 102 11.09 -9.72 33.47
N GLU A 103 11.16 -11.05 33.55
CA GLU A 103 10.68 -11.82 34.71
C GLU A 103 11.30 -11.29 36.01
#